data_AF-A0A1H9EY58-F1
#
_entry.id   AF-A0A1H9EY58-F1
#
_cell.length_a   1.000
_cell.length_b   1.000
_cell.length_c   1.000
_cell.angle_alpha   90.00
_cell.angle_beta   90.00
_cell.angle_gamma   90.00
#
_symmetry.space_group_name_H-M   'P 1'
#
loop_
_entity.id
_entity.type
_entity.pdbx_description
1 polymer ?
#
loop_
_entity_poly.entity_id
_entity_poly.type
_entity_poly.pdbx_seq_one_letter_code
_entity_poly.pdbx_strand_id
1 'polypeptide(L)'
;MQNNIRWQIAAMIACFLILGFMGIATYAHSPHDQVRGLGISPNFANDKTLFIAAEGEQTSTKYEDILRSTDGGATWIKLPRGMDNRSDFSAIRVSPNFSNDNTVFATTLGDGVYQSLNRGNS
;
A
#
# COMPACT_ATOMS: atom_id res chain seq x y z
N MET A 1 14.62 -58.98 15.75
CA MET A 1 13.74 -57.99 15.05
C MET A 1 13.37 -56.80 15.93
N GLN A 2 13.17 -56.97 17.25
CA GLN A 2 12.71 -55.90 18.16
C GLN A 2 13.73 -54.77 18.43
N ASN A 3 15.04 -55.05 18.29
CA ASN A 3 16.10 -54.05 18.53
C ASN A 3 16.24 -53.02 17.39
N ASN A 4 15.91 -53.39 16.15
CA ASN A 4 16.03 -52.48 15.00
C ASN A 4 14.98 -51.37 15.05
N ILE A 5 13.78 -51.69 15.56
CA ILE A 5 12.66 -50.75 15.71
C ILE A 5 12.97 -49.69 16.80
N ARG A 6 13.67 -50.09 17.87
CA ARG A 6 14.08 -49.15 18.94
C ARG A 6 15.06 -48.09 18.44
N TRP A 7 16.03 -48.47 17.60
CA TRP A 7 16.97 -47.53 17.00
C TRP A 7 16.31 -46.64 15.94
N GLN A 8 15.34 -47.14 15.19
CA GLN A 8 14.58 -46.34 14.22
C GLN A 8 13.69 -45.30 14.90
N ILE A 9 13.05 -45.64 16.01
CA ILE A 9 12.24 -44.69 16.80
C ILE A 9 13.14 -43.65 17.48
N ALA A 10 14.28 -44.06 18.05
CA ALA A 10 15.26 -43.15 18.63
C ALA A 10 15.85 -42.19 17.58
N ALA A 11 16.16 -42.68 16.38
CA ALA A 11 16.65 -41.87 15.27
C ALA A 11 15.58 -40.90 14.73
N MET A 12 14.31 -41.31 14.65
CA MET A 12 13.20 -40.41 14.28
C MET A 12 13.00 -39.29 15.29
N ILE A 13 13.03 -39.59 16.60
CA ILE A 13 12.88 -38.57 17.66
C ILE A 13 14.06 -37.59 17.62
N ALA A 14 15.29 -38.08 17.40
CA ALA A 14 16.46 -37.22 17.21
C ALA A 14 16.32 -36.33 15.97
N CYS A 15 15.81 -36.84 14.83
CA CYS A 15 15.55 -36.02 13.64
C CYS A 15 14.49 -34.93 13.87
N PHE A 16 13.43 -35.21 14.63
CA PHE A 16 12.40 -34.19 14.94
C PHE A 16 12.90 -33.11 15.92
N LEU A 17 13.85 -33.45 16.82
CA LEU A 17 14.46 -32.49 17.74
C LEU A 17 15.54 -31.61 17.09
N ILE A 18 16.14 -32.03 15.97
CA ILE A 18 17.16 -31.26 15.25
C ILE A 18 16.53 -30.37 14.16
N LEU A 19 15.31 -30.69 13.70
CA LEU A 19 14.57 -29.88 12.71
C LEU A 19 13.81 -28.70 13.32
N GLY A 20 13.68 -28.63 14.64
CA GLY A 20 13.05 -27.53 15.35
C GLY A 20 14.06 -26.45 15.72
N PHE A 21 14.39 -25.53 14.81
CA PHE A 21 14.71 -24.11 15.07
C PHE A 21 15.29 -23.42 13.81
N MET A 22 14.61 -23.50 12.69
CA MET A 22 14.54 -22.31 11.82
C MET A 22 13.16 -21.73 12.03
N GLY A 23 13.00 -21.06 13.17
CA GLY A 23 12.06 -19.95 13.22
C GLY A 23 12.56 -18.93 12.21
N ILE A 24 12.18 -19.10 10.94
CA ILE A 24 12.07 -17.97 10.04
C ILE A 24 11.21 -17.01 10.84
N ALA A 25 11.76 -15.87 11.23
CA ALA A 25 10.96 -14.83 11.82
C ALA A 25 9.80 -14.63 10.85
N THR A 26 8.61 -15.11 11.22
CA THR A 26 7.40 -14.67 10.58
C THR A 26 7.32 -13.23 11.04
N TYR A 27 7.91 -12.32 10.26
CA TYR A 27 7.54 -10.93 10.37
C TYR A 27 6.04 -10.95 10.15
N ALA A 28 5.28 -10.81 11.24
CA ALA A 28 4.01 -10.13 11.12
C ALA A 28 4.41 -8.76 10.58
N HIS A 29 4.51 -8.62 9.27
CA HIS A 29 4.44 -7.29 8.71
C HIS A 29 3.06 -6.84 9.15
N SER A 30 2.99 -5.75 9.90
CA SER A 30 1.77 -4.95 9.90
C SER A 30 1.34 -4.84 8.43
N PRO A 31 0.06 -5.00 8.04
CA PRO A 31 -0.32 -4.59 6.69
C PRO A 31 0.09 -3.12 6.58
N HIS A 32 1.17 -2.86 5.84
CA HIS A 32 2.03 -1.71 6.09
C HIS A 32 1.80 -0.58 5.10
N ASP A 33 0.77 -0.67 4.25
CA ASP A 33 0.49 0.41 3.33
C ASP A 33 -0.21 1.54 4.11
N GLN A 34 0.60 2.41 4.71
CA GLN A 34 0.08 3.55 5.45
C GLN A 34 -0.64 4.48 4.48
N VAL A 35 -1.88 4.82 4.82
CA VAL A 35 -2.59 5.91 4.13
C VAL A 35 -2.10 7.23 4.73
N ARG A 36 -1.36 8.00 3.92
CA ARG A 36 -0.74 9.27 4.36
C ARG A 36 -1.50 10.50 3.92
N GLY A 37 -2.25 10.39 2.83
CA GLY A 37 -3.10 11.43 2.30
C GLY A 37 -4.50 10.91 2.03
N LEU A 38 -5.51 11.71 2.35
CA LEU A 38 -6.90 11.48 1.95
C LEU A 38 -7.44 12.77 1.32
N GLY A 39 -7.98 12.65 0.11
CA GLY A 39 -8.73 13.69 -0.59
C GLY A 39 -10.14 13.22 -0.89
N ILE A 40 -11.14 14.02 -0.54
CA ILE A 40 -12.56 13.71 -0.74
C ILE A 40 -13.15 14.75 -1.69
N SER A 41 -13.89 14.32 -2.71
CA SER A 41 -14.65 15.23 -3.57
C SER A 41 -15.65 16.05 -2.73
N PRO A 42 -15.75 17.37 -2.92
CA PRO A 42 -16.83 18.17 -2.32
C PRO A 42 -18.23 17.67 -2.70
N ASN A 43 -18.35 16.97 -3.83
CA ASN A 43 -19.59 16.38 -4.33
C ASN A 43 -19.70 14.87 -4.03
N PHE A 44 -18.98 14.38 -3.01
CA PHE A 44 -18.90 12.95 -2.66
C PHE A 44 -20.27 12.27 -2.49
N ALA A 45 -21.27 12.99 -2.00
CA ALA A 45 -22.63 12.47 -1.87
C ALA A 45 -23.16 11.90 -3.20
N ASN A 46 -22.79 12.51 -4.32
CA ASN A 46 -23.24 12.15 -5.67
C ASN A 46 -22.18 11.39 -6.47
N ASP A 47 -20.90 11.78 -6.41
CA ASP A 47 -19.85 11.23 -7.28
C ASP A 47 -18.98 10.15 -6.64
N LYS A 48 -19.10 9.95 -5.32
CA LYS A 48 -18.36 8.97 -4.52
C LYS A 48 -16.84 8.97 -4.76
N THR A 49 -16.29 10.12 -5.18
CA THR A 49 -14.89 10.20 -5.59
C THR A 49 -13.97 10.47 -4.40
N LEU A 50 -12.97 9.61 -4.24
CA LEU A 50 -11.94 9.68 -3.20
C LEU A 50 -10.55 9.52 -3.83
N PHE A 51 -9.56 10.07 -3.15
CA PHE A 51 -8.15 9.91 -3.46
C PHE A 51 -7.39 9.55 -2.19
N ILE A 52 -6.46 8.61 -2.28
CA ILE A 52 -5.55 8.29 -1.17
C ILE A 52 -4.10 8.29 -1.66
N ALA A 53 -3.18 8.72 -0.81
CA ALA A 53 -1.76 8.42 -0.97
C ALA A 53 -1.45 7.26 -0.01
N ALA A 54 -1.07 6.11 -0.56
CA ALA A 54 -0.70 4.93 0.20
C ALA A 54 0.77 4.59 -0.08
N GLU A 55 1.45 4.01 0.90
CA GLU A 55 2.78 3.44 0.67
C GLU A 55 2.67 2.37 -0.43
N GLY A 56 3.41 2.55 -1.52
CA GLY A 56 3.40 1.61 -2.64
C GLY A 56 4.14 0.32 -2.27
N GLU A 57 3.87 -0.75 -3.03
CA GLU A 57 4.56 -2.04 -2.89
C GLU A 57 6.08 -1.81 -2.83
N GLN A 58 6.73 -2.40 -1.81
CA GLN A 58 8.17 -2.26 -1.55
C GLN A 58 9.03 -2.90 -2.65
N THR A 59 9.02 -2.28 -3.83
CA THR A 59 10.08 -2.40 -4.80
C THR A 59 11.21 -1.50 -4.31
N SER A 60 12.46 -1.83 -4.66
CA SER A 60 13.71 -1.24 -4.17
C SER A 60 13.88 0.28 -4.34
N THR A 61 12.83 0.98 -4.76
CA THR A 61 12.64 2.42 -4.78
C THR A 61 11.28 2.71 -4.16
N LYS A 62 11.27 3.12 -2.89
CA LYS A 62 10.05 3.44 -2.15
C LYS A 62 9.35 4.63 -2.80
N TYR A 63 8.21 4.40 -3.44
CA TYR A 63 7.33 5.46 -3.94
C TYR A 63 5.94 5.23 -3.35
N GLU A 64 5.30 6.31 -2.93
CA GLU A 64 3.90 6.27 -2.53
C GLU A 64 3.01 6.30 -3.77
N ASP A 65 1.97 5.46 -3.78
CA ASP A 65 0.99 5.41 -4.84
C ASP A 65 -0.18 6.33 -4.51
N ILE A 66 -0.55 7.21 -5.44
CA ILE A 66 -1.85 7.86 -5.37
C ILE A 66 -2.88 6.95 -6.05
N LEU A 67 -3.92 6.61 -5.30
CA LEU A 67 -5.05 5.83 -5.78
C LEU A 67 -6.31 6.70 -5.81
N ARG A 68 -7.22 6.39 -6.74
CA ARG A 68 -8.54 6.99 -6.85
C ARG A 68 -9.62 5.93 -6.72
N SER A 69 -10.68 6.25 -5.99
CA SER A 69 -11.94 5.50 -5.99
C SER A 69 -13.05 6.40 -6.54
N THR A 70 -14.04 5.79 -7.22
CA THR A 70 -15.27 6.45 -7.68
C THR A 70 -16.52 5.72 -7.19
N ASP A 71 -16.36 4.83 -6.22
CA ASP A 71 -17.42 3.98 -5.67
C ASP A 71 -17.44 4.00 -4.13
N GLY A 72 -16.90 5.07 -3.53
CA GLY A 72 -16.95 5.28 -2.09
C GLY A 72 -15.89 4.48 -1.33
N GLY A 73 -14.84 4.04 -2.01
CA GLY A 73 -13.71 3.31 -1.45
C GLY A 73 -13.85 1.79 -1.52
N ALA A 74 -14.83 1.28 -2.25
CA ALA A 74 -15.00 -0.16 -2.46
C ALA A 74 -13.94 -0.72 -3.42
N THR A 75 -13.57 0.04 -4.45
CA THR A 75 -12.47 -0.27 -5.36
C THR A 75 -11.57 0.94 -5.58
N TRP A 76 -10.29 0.66 -5.89
CA TRP A 76 -9.26 1.67 -6.07
C TRP A 76 -8.46 1.40 -7.34
N ILE A 77 -8.18 2.45 -8.09
CA ILE A 77 -7.28 2.41 -9.25
C ILE A 77 -6.03 3.23 -8.95
N LYS A 78 -4.86 2.67 -9.24
CA LYS A 78 -3.60 3.42 -9.21
C LYS A 78 -3.61 4.47 -10.32
N LEU A 79 -3.24 5.70 -9.98
CA LEU A 79 -3.18 6.78 -10.95
C LEU A 79 -1.94 6.63 -11.84
N PRO A 80 -2.08 6.74 -13.18
CA PRO A 80 -1.14 6.11 -14.09
C PRO A 80 0.11 6.92 -14.43
N ARG A 81 0.19 8.24 -14.15
CA ARG A 81 1.23 9.14 -14.70
C ARG A 81 1.49 10.36 -13.81
N GLY A 82 2.56 11.09 -14.13
CA GLY A 82 2.83 12.46 -13.65
C GLY A 82 3.63 12.58 -12.34
N MET A 83 3.89 11.45 -11.68
CA MET A 83 4.60 11.39 -10.40
C MET A 83 6.04 10.91 -10.62
N ASP A 84 6.99 11.80 -10.42
CA ASP A 84 8.44 11.55 -10.40
C ASP A 84 9.05 11.79 -9.01
N ASN A 85 8.19 11.89 -7.99
CA ASN A 85 8.58 12.17 -6.61
C ASN A 85 9.50 11.08 -6.07
N ARG A 86 10.44 11.49 -5.25
CA ARG A 86 11.31 10.62 -4.44
C ARG A 86 11.02 10.75 -2.95
N SER A 87 10.22 11.76 -2.60
CA SER A 87 9.77 12.04 -1.25
C SER A 87 8.34 11.55 -1.03
N ASP A 88 8.07 11.21 0.21
CA ASP A 88 6.74 10.85 0.71
C ASP A 88 5.70 11.95 0.47
N PHE A 89 4.45 11.57 0.17
CA PHE A 89 3.33 12.49 0.17
C PHE A 89 2.94 12.87 1.59
N SER A 90 2.49 14.11 1.73
CA SER A 90 2.06 14.70 2.99
C SER A 90 0.57 15.02 3.01
N ALA A 91 -0.05 15.30 1.85
CA ALA A 91 -1.47 15.57 1.75
C ALA A 91 -2.00 15.44 0.32
N ILE A 92 -3.31 15.20 0.21
CA ILE A 92 -4.09 15.39 -1.02
C ILE A 92 -5.17 16.44 -0.74
N ARG A 93 -5.40 17.35 -1.69
CA ARG A 93 -6.45 18.37 -1.63
C ARG A 93 -7.22 18.39 -2.94
N VAL A 94 -8.54 18.25 -2.85
CA VAL A 94 -9.45 18.27 -3.99
C VAL A 94 -10.04 19.67 -4.11
N SER A 95 -10.10 20.22 -5.33
CA SER A 95 -10.65 21.56 -5.58
C SER A 95 -12.10 21.66 -5.06
N PRO A 96 -12.51 22.80 -4.45
CA PRO A 96 -13.91 23.07 -4.12
C PRO A 96 -14.85 22.94 -5.34
N ASN A 97 -14.34 23.19 -6.55
CA ASN A 97 -15.08 23.13 -7.80
C ASN A 97 -14.77 21.86 -8.63
N PHE A 98 -14.31 20.78 -7.96
CA PHE A 98 -13.84 19.55 -8.61
C PHE A 98 -14.81 18.93 -9.61
N SER A 99 -16.13 19.03 -9.36
CA SER A 99 -17.15 18.55 -10.30
C SER A 99 -17.03 19.18 -11.68
N ASN A 100 -16.50 20.40 -11.77
CA ASN A 100 -16.37 21.18 -13.00
C ASN A 100 -14.92 21.29 -13.47
N ASP A 101 -13.97 21.50 -12.54
CA ASP A 101 -12.56 21.78 -12.88
C ASP A 101 -11.65 20.55 -12.81
N ASN A 102 -12.13 19.42 -12.26
CA ASN A 102 -11.40 18.16 -12.12
C ASN A 102 -10.03 18.31 -11.42
N THR A 103 -9.83 19.37 -10.65
CA THR A 103 -8.52 19.77 -10.15
C THR A 103 -8.23 19.12 -8.79
N VAL A 104 -7.06 18.51 -8.68
CA VAL A 104 -6.56 17.88 -7.44
C VAL A 104 -5.08 18.22 -7.27
N PHE A 105 -4.67 18.45 -6.04
CA PHE A 105 -3.29 18.71 -5.65
C PHE A 105 -2.80 17.61 -4.72
N ALA A 106 -1.54 17.23 -4.88
CA ALA A 106 -0.82 16.38 -3.96
C ALA A 106 0.47 17.06 -3.53
N THR A 107 0.75 17.08 -2.23
CA THR A 107 1.96 17.69 -1.68
C THR A 107 2.91 16.60 -1.21
N THR A 108 4.21 16.81 -1.42
CA THR A 108 5.27 15.95 -0.89
C THR A 108 6.03 16.66 0.21
N LEU A 109 6.82 15.93 0.99
CA LEU A 109 7.66 16.51 2.04
C LEU A 109 8.93 17.23 1.49
N GLY A 110 9.31 17.01 0.23
CA GLY A 110 10.57 17.52 -0.33
C GLY A 110 10.56 17.93 -1.81
N ASP A 111 9.66 17.37 -2.63
CA ASP A 111 9.64 17.58 -4.09
C ASP A 111 8.62 18.64 -4.54
N GLY A 112 7.91 19.25 -3.59
CA GLY A 112 6.94 20.32 -3.83
C GLY A 112 5.50 19.82 -4.01
N VAL A 113 4.75 20.51 -4.88
CA VAL A 113 3.32 20.33 -5.09
C VAL A 113 3.03 19.87 -6.52
N TYR A 114 2.34 18.74 -6.64
CA TYR A 114 1.81 18.22 -7.89
C TYR A 114 0.38 18.72 -8.08
N GLN A 115 0.04 19.05 -9.33
CA GLN A 115 -1.30 19.44 -9.74
C GLN A 115 -1.75 18.55 -10.89
N SER A 116 -2.96 18.01 -10.78
CA SER A 116 -3.68 17.44 -11.91
C SER A 116 -4.89 18.30 -12.23
N LEU A 117 -5.18 18.46 -13.52
CA LEU A 117 -6.39 19.11 -14.05
C LEU A 117 -7.41 18.10 -14.62
N ASN A 118 -7.20 16.80 -14.39
CA ASN A 118 -7.97 15.73 -15.03
C ASN A 118 -8.28 14.57 -14.10
N ARG A 119 -8.65 14.88 -12.84
CA ARG A 119 -9.01 13.88 -11.80
C ARG A 119 -7.88 12.93 -11.44
N GLY A 120 -6.62 13.35 -11.58
CA GLY A 120 -5.43 12.60 -11.21
C GLY A 120 -4.88 11.70 -12.31
N ASN A 121 -5.35 11.82 -13.56
CA ASN A 121 -4.84 10.97 -14.64
C ASN A 121 -3.44 11.39 -15.12
N SER A 122 -3.05 12.65 -14.91
CA SER A 122 -1.70 13.19 -15.18
C SER A 122 -1.41 14.46 -14.41
#